data_AF-A0AAV7YAF5-F1
#
_entry.id   AF-A0AAV7YAF5-F1
#
_cell.length_a   1.000
_cell.length_b   1.000
_cell.length_c   1.000
_cell.angle_alpha   90.00
_cell.angle_beta   90.00
_cell.angle_gamma   90.00
#
_symmetry.space_group_name_H-M   'P 1'
#
loop_
_entity.id
_entity.type
_entity.pdbx_description
1 polymer ?
#
loop_
_entity_poly.entity_id
_entity_poly.type
_entity_poly.pdbx_seq_one_letter_code
_entity_poly.pdbx_strand_id
1 'polypeptide(L)'
;MQNDQGKVVEKFIPRKCSATQSIIQPKDHSSVQINVRKVNEKGVLIDQEFDSFIFCGKLRAGGKSDKALNRLACEKNIMKGVYKF
;
A
#
# COMPACT_ATOMS: atom_id res chain seq x y z
N MET A 1 -19.37 8.39 -2.35
CA MET A 1 -20.83 8.62 -2.41
C MET A 1 -21.15 9.60 -3.53
N GLN A 2 -22.19 9.32 -4.32
CA GLN A 2 -22.69 10.22 -5.36
C GLN A 2 -24.10 10.70 -4.98
N ASN A 3 -24.47 11.91 -5.39
CA ASN A 3 -25.86 12.39 -5.31
C ASN A 3 -26.68 11.89 -6.51
N ASP A 4 -27.97 12.22 -6.53
CA ASP A 4 -28.91 11.82 -7.60
C ASP A 4 -28.55 12.40 -8.99
N GLN A 5 -27.69 13.41 -9.04
CA GLN A 5 -27.15 14.01 -10.27
C GLN A 5 -25.80 13.39 -10.69
N GLY A 6 -25.36 12.31 -10.04
CA GLY A 6 -24.10 11.63 -10.32
C GLY A 6 -22.83 12.37 -9.85
N LYS A 7 -22.97 13.47 -9.10
CA LYS A 7 -21.83 14.24 -8.58
C LYS A 7 -21.31 13.61 -7.28
N VAL A 8 -19.99 13.44 -7.20
CA VAL A 8 -19.33 13.00 -5.96
C VAL A 8 -19.41 14.14 -4.94
N VAL A 9 -20.06 13.86 -3.80
CA VAL A 9 -20.30 14.86 -2.73
C VAL A 9 -19.23 14.82 -1.63
N GLU A 10 -18.38 13.80 -1.63
CA GLU A 10 -17.33 13.63 -0.63
C GLU A 10 -16.15 14.57 -0.88
N LYS A 11 -15.59 15.14 0.19
CA LYS A 11 -14.41 16.05 0.10
C LYS A 11 -13.17 15.36 -0.46
N PHE A 12 -12.99 14.08 -0.14
CA PHE A 12 -11.90 13.24 -0.65
C PHE A 12 -12.27 11.77 -0.44
N ILE A 13 -11.66 10.90 -1.24
CA ILE A 13 -11.73 9.45 -1.06
C ILE A 13 -10.48 9.03 -0.25
N PRO A 14 -10.63 8.44 0.95
CA PRO A 14 -9.50 8.14 1.82
C PRO A 14 -8.66 6.97 1.29
N ARG A 15 -7.40 6.92 1.74
CA ARG A 15 -6.49 5.80 1.45
C ARG A 15 -6.91 4.55 2.22
N LYS A 16 -6.62 3.39 1.64
CA LYS A 16 -6.83 2.08 2.27
C LYS A 16 -5.49 1.40 2.52
N CYS A 17 -5.42 0.67 3.64
CA CYS A 17 -4.29 -0.20 3.95
C CYS A 17 -4.24 -1.37 2.95
N SER A 18 -3.11 -1.55 2.28
CA SER A 18 -2.90 -2.62 1.29
C SER A 18 -3.06 -4.01 1.90
N ALA A 19 -2.75 -4.19 3.19
CA ALA A 19 -2.81 -5.49 3.84
C ALA A 19 -4.20 -5.86 4.38
N THR A 20 -4.91 -4.90 4.98
CA THR A 20 -6.17 -5.16 5.72
C THR A 20 -7.41 -4.58 5.06
N GLN A 21 -7.25 -3.82 3.97
CA GLN A 21 -8.32 -3.05 3.32
C GLN A 21 -9.05 -2.05 4.24
N SER A 22 -8.50 -1.81 5.43
CA SER A 22 -9.04 -0.83 6.38
C SER A 22 -8.76 0.59 5.89
N ILE A 23 -9.71 1.49 6.12
CA ILE A 23 -9.56 2.91 5.80
C ILE A 23 -8.53 3.53 6.76
N ILE A 24 -7.64 4.37 6.20
CA ILE A 24 -6.66 5.13 6.97
C ILE A 24 -7.25 6.51 7.28
N GLN A 25 -7.34 6.82 8.57
CA GLN A 25 -7.87 8.09 9.03
C GLN A 25 -6.89 9.25 8.75
N PRO A 26 -7.37 10.48 8.50
CA PRO A 26 -6.50 11.62 8.25
C PRO A 26 -5.52 11.96 9.38
N LYS A 27 -5.88 11.67 10.63
CA LYS A 27 -5.04 11.91 11.83
C LYS A 27 -4.21 10.69 12.24
N ASP A 28 -4.19 9.61 11.45
CA ASP A 28 -3.32 8.46 11.72
C ASP A 28 -1.88 8.76 11.26
N HIS A 29 -1.12 9.40 12.15
CA HIS A 29 0.30 9.71 11.95
C HIS A 29 1.23 8.49 12.08
N SER A 30 0.68 7.34 12.48
CA SER A 30 1.42 6.08 12.53
C SER A 30 1.34 5.32 11.20
N SER A 31 0.44 5.71 10.29
CA SER A 31 0.37 5.13 8.95
C SER A 31 1.58 5.51 8.09
N VAL A 32 2.01 4.60 7.22
CA VAL A 32 3.12 4.84 6.29
C VAL A 32 2.75 4.41 4.90
N GLN A 33 3.40 5.07 3.94
CA GLN A 33 3.40 4.67 2.55
C GLN A 33 4.84 4.36 2.15
N ILE A 34 5.06 3.15 1.65
CA ILE A 34 6.36 2.64 1.23
C ILE A 34 6.32 2.51 -0.28
N ASN A 35 7.23 3.19 -0.97
CA ASN A 35 7.36 3.12 -2.41
C ASN A 35 8.59 2.28 -2.77
N VAL A 36 8.38 1.17 -3.47
CA VAL A 36 9.46 0.32 -3.98
C VAL A 36 9.66 0.64 -5.46
N ARG A 37 10.82 1.19 -5.82
CA ARG A 37 11.11 1.56 -7.21
C ARG A 37 11.27 0.32 -8.08
N LYS A 38 10.79 0.41 -9.32
CA LYS A 38 11.03 -0.61 -10.33
C LYS A 38 12.41 -0.46 -10.95
N VAL A 39 12.98 -1.59 -11.35
CA VAL A 39 14.29 -1.67 -12.03
C VAL A 39 14.09 -2.16 -13.46
N ASN A 40 14.87 -1.62 -14.39
CA ASN A 40 14.92 -2.14 -15.74
C ASN A 40 15.87 -3.34 -15.84
N GLU A 41 15.97 -3.94 -17.03
CA GLU A 41 16.80 -5.11 -17.30
C GLU A 41 18.30 -4.90 -17.01
N LYS A 42 18.76 -3.64 -17.01
CA LYS A 42 20.14 -3.27 -16.71
C LYS A 42 20.37 -3.03 -15.20
N GLY A 43 19.35 -3.27 -14.37
CA GLY A 43 19.40 -3.00 -12.93
C GLY A 43 19.34 -1.52 -12.57
N VAL A 44 19.03 -0.64 -13.52
CA VAL A 44 18.89 0.81 -13.28
C VAL A 44 17.46 1.11 -12.88
N LEU A 45 17.30 2.01 -11.91
CA LEU A 45 16.00 2.47 -11.45
C LEU A 45 15.25 3.18 -12.58
N ILE A 46 13.99 2.79 -12.79
CA ILE A 46 13.10 3.48 -13.72
C ILE A 46 12.56 4.74 -13.02
N ASP A 47 12.56 5.86 -13.73
CA ASP A 47 12.06 7.12 -13.19
C ASP A 47 10.55 7.14 -13.03
N GLN A 48 10.09 7.63 -11.89
CA GLN A 48 8.67 7.76 -11.52
C GLN A 48 7.85 6.45 -11.47
N GLU A 49 8.46 5.29 -11.69
CA GLU A 49 7.80 3.99 -11.54
C GLU A 49 8.11 3.32 -10.20
N PHE A 50 7.06 3.10 -9.42
CA PHE A 50 7.15 2.42 -8.12
C PHE A 50 5.87 1.66 -7.77
N ASP A 51 6.03 0.55 -7.06
CA ASP A 51 4.95 -0.14 -6.38
C ASP A 51 4.76 0.46 -4.98
N SER A 52 3.56 1.00 -4.73
CA SER A 52 3.21 1.61 -3.45
C SER A 52 2.51 0.61 -2.53
N PHE A 53 3.01 0.50 -1.30
CA PHE A 53 2.37 -0.24 -0.22
C PHE A 53 1.99 0.71 0.89
N ILE A 54 0.73 0.66 1.31
CA ILE A 54 0.20 1.55 2.36
C ILE A 54 -0.16 0.70 3.57
N PHE A 55 0.40 1.02 4.73
CA PHE A 55 0.12 0.31 5.98
C PHE A 55 -0.50 1.25 7.01
N CYS A 56 -1.60 0.80 7.63
CA CYS A 56 -2.24 1.53 8.73
C CYS A 56 -1.41 1.43 10.02
N GLY A 57 -1.55 2.41 10.91
CA GLY A 57 -0.83 2.45 12.18
C GLY A 57 -1.08 1.21 13.06
N LYS A 58 -2.33 0.72 13.09
CA LYS A 58 -2.71 -0.47 13.89
C LYS A 58 -1.93 -1.72 13.50
N LEU A 59 -1.68 -1.94 12.21
CA LEU A 59 -0.95 -3.11 11.72
C LEU A 59 0.54 -3.03 12.06
N ARG A 60 1.12 -1.82 12.02
CA ARG A 60 2.51 -1.57 12.46
C ARG A 60 2.68 -1.72 13.95
N ALA A 61 1.77 -1.16 14.75
CA ALA A 61 1.80 -1.28 16.20
C ALA A 61 1.69 -2.76 16.66
N GLY A 62 0.96 -3.57 15.91
CA GLY A 62 0.87 -5.01 16.16
C GLY A 62 2.05 -5.85 15.64
N GLY A 63 3.09 -5.24 15.07
CA GLY A 63 4.28 -5.95 14.57
C GLY A 63 4.03 -6.83 13.33
N LYS A 64 2.86 -6.72 12.69
CA LYS A 64 2.47 -7.57 11.54
C LYS A 64 2.87 -6.95 10.19
N SER A 65 3.49 -5.77 10.19
CA SER A 65 3.87 -5.04 8.98
C SER A 65 4.88 -5.78 8.12
N ASP A 66 5.89 -6.39 8.74
CA ASP A 66 6.93 -7.12 8.00
C ASP A 66 6.36 -8.32 7.23
N LYS A 67 5.63 -9.20 7.95
CA LYS A 67 4.96 -10.35 7.34
C LYS A 67 4.00 -9.93 6.22
N ALA A 68 3.25 -8.84 6.42
CA ALA A 68 2.31 -8.34 5.42
C ALA A 68 3.04 -7.81 4.17
N LEU A 69 4.16 -7.10 4.34
CA LEU A 69 4.96 -6.60 3.24
C LEU A 69 5.57 -7.76 2.43
N ASN A 70 6.13 -8.77 3.11
CA ASN A 70 6.70 -9.96 2.44
C ASN A 70 5.64 -10.68 1.59
N ARG A 71 4.42 -10.87 2.13
CA ARG A 71 3.31 -11.46 1.38
C ARG A 71 2.96 -10.62 0.14
N LEU A 72 2.72 -9.32 0.33
CA LEU A 72 2.30 -8.42 -0.76
C LEU A 72 3.38 -8.25 -1.84
N ALA A 73 4.66 -8.24 -1.46
CA ALA A 73 5.78 -8.19 -2.37
C ALA A 73 5.91 -9.49 -3.19
N CYS A 74 5.66 -10.65 -2.58
CA CYS A 74 5.58 -11.92 -3.29
C CYS A 74 4.38 -11.98 -4.25
N GLU A 75 3.20 -11.52 -3.84
CA GLU A 75 2.01 -11.45 -4.71
C GLU A 75 2.24 -10.54 -5.93
N LYS A 76 3.00 -9.45 -5.77
CA LYS A 76 3.43 -8.57 -6.87
C LYS A 76 4.66 -9.06 -7.64
N ASN A 77 5.16 -10.26 -7.36
CA ASN A 77 6.35 -10.86 -7.98
C ASN A 77 7.65 -10.03 -7.81
N ILE A 78 7.73 -9.16 -6.80
CA ILE A 78 8.94 -8.40 -6.47
C ILE A 78 9.95 -9.30 -5.76
N MET A 79 9.47 -10.23 -4.93
CA MET A 79 10.30 -11.18 -4.18
C MET A 79 9.87 -12.61 -4.46
N LYS A 80 10.83 -13.54 -4.60
CA LYS A 80 10.57 -14.97 -4.81
C LYS A 80 11.10 -15.77 -3.62
N GLY A 81 10.34 -16.77 -3.18
CA GLY A 81 10.79 -17.78 -2.21
C GLY A 81 10.79 -17.39 -0.73
N VAL A 82 10.40 -16.16 -0.37
CA VAL A 82 10.40 -15.67 1.02
C VAL A 82 9.09 -16.01 1.75
N TYR A 83 7.95 -15.88 1.08
CA TYR A 83 6.64 -16.18 1.67
C TYR A 83 6.06 -17.46 1.04
N LYS A 84 5.77 -18.46 1.87
CA LYS A 84 5.03 -19.68 1.48
C LYS A 84 3.68 -19.68 2.21
N PHE A 85 2.63 -20.05 1.50
CA PHE A 85 1.29 -20.23 2.08
C PHE A 85 1.25 -21.46 2.98
#